data_AF-A0A7C8YLL5-F1
#
_entry.id   AF-A0A7C8YLL5-F1
#
_cell.length_a   1.000
_cell.length_b   1.000
_cell.length_c   1.000
_cell.angle_alpha   90.00
_cell.angle_beta   90.00
_cell.angle_gamma   90.00
#
_symmetry.space_group_name_H-M   'P 1'
#
loop_
_entity.id
_entity.type
_entity.pdbx_description
1 polymer ?
#
loop_
_entity_poly.entity_id
_entity_poly.type
_entity_poly.pdbx_seq_one_letter_code
_entity_poly.pdbx_strand_id
1 'polypeptide(L)'
;ELISSVKEQVHNECRPVQNLLFSECKLGLNDLPNQFYDIDWDVILIDGPRGHWPTAPGRMSAIFTAGVLARSKKASAKSAKTHVFVHDYNLDPQRVSSEEFLCRENLVEDNGMLGHFVLERMD
;
A
#
# COMPACT_ATOMS: atom_id res chain seq x y z
N GLU A 1 12.05 4.14 -24.54
CA GLU A 1 13.33 4.46 -23.88
C GLU A 1 13.17 5.37 -22.67
N LEU A 2 12.55 6.56 -22.78
CA LEU A 2 12.37 7.44 -21.62
C LEU A 2 11.36 6.91 -20.58
N ILE A 3 10.16 6.49 -21.01
CA ILE A 3 9.13 5.93 -20.10
C ILE A 3 9.62 4.65 -19.43
N SER A 4 10.36 3.80 -20.15
CA SER A 4 10.96 2.58 -19.60
C SER A 4 12.03 2.90 -18.56
N SER A 5 12.93 3.86 -18.84
CA SER A 5 13.95 4.29 -17.88
C SER A 5 13.36 4.94 -16.63
N VAL A 6 12.29 5.74 -16.78
CA VAL A 6 11.55 6.32 -15.63
C VAL A 6 10.87 5.22 -14.82
N LYS A 7 10.21 4.26 -15.48
CA LYS A 7 9.64 3.09 -14.78
C LYS A 7 10.71 2.31 -14.00
N GLU A 8 11.88 2.13 -14.59
CA GLU A 8 13.00 1.38 -13.99
C GLU A 8 13.67 2.15 -12.83
N GLN A 9 13.83 3.47 -12.94
CA GLN A 9 14.27 4.33 -11.83
C GLN A 9 13.26 4.31 -10.69
N VAL A 10 11.97 4.51 -11.01
CA VAL A 10 10.88 4.44 -10.01
C VAL A 10 10.81 3.06 -9.35
N HIS A 11 11.07 1.98 -10.10
CA HIS A 11 11.14 0.63 -9.57
C HIS A 11 12.29 0.44 -8.55
N ASN A 12 13.40 1.14 -8.73
CA ASN A 12 14.50 1.11 -7.76
C ASN A 12 14.20 1.96 -6.51
N GLU A 13 13.41 3.01 -6.66
CA GLU A 13 13.00 3.90 -5.56
C GLU A 13 11.87 3.31 -4.71
N CYS A 14 10.84 2.74 -5.34
CA CYS A 14 9.62 2.23 -4.71
C CYS A 14 9.52 0.71 -4.87
N ARG A 15 9.75 -0.02 -3.77
CA ARG A 15 9.76 -1.49 -3.75
C ARG A 15 8.65 -2.05 -2.84
N PRO A 16 8.15 -3.26 -3.11
CA PRO A 16 7.14 -3.93 -2.26
C PRO A 16 7.63 -4.19 -0.82
N VAL A 17 8.94 -4.38 -0.63
CA VAL A 17 9.60 -4.50 0.67
C VAL A 17 10.69 -3.43 0.74
N GLN A 18 10.57 -2.51 1.69
CA GLN A 18 11.53 -1.43 1.91
C GLN A 18 11.37 -0.79 3.28
N ASN A 19 12.41 -0.06 3.71
CA ASN A 19 12.35 0.77 4.90
C ASN A 19 11.78 2.15 4.55
N LEU A 20 10.51 2.36 4.87
CA LEU A 20 9.81 3.62 4.59
C LEU A 20 10.37 4.82 5.36
N LEU A 21 11.03 4.61 6.52
CA LEU A 21 11.61 5.70 7.31
C LEU A 21 12.77 6.40 6.59
N PHE A 22 13.47 5.69 5.69
CA PHE A 22 14.63 6.20 4.95
C PHE A 22 14.45 6.05 3.42
N SER A 23 13.20 5.96 2.95
CA SER A 23 12.90 5.77 1.54
C SER A 23 12.72 7.12 0.83
N GLU A 24 13.31 7.25 -0.35
CA GLU A 24 13.05 8.37 -1.28
C GLU A 24 11.80 8.12 -2.16
N CYS A 25 11.06 7.03 -1.91
CA CYS A 25 9.89 6.66 -2.69
C CYS A 25 8.76 7.68 -2.53
N LYS A 26 8.45 8.40 -3.61
CA LYS A 26 7.36 9.40 -3.64
C LYS A 26 5.95 8.80 -3.51
N LEU A 27 5.80 7.49 -3.67
CA LEU A 27 4.53 6.80 -3.41
C LEU A 27 4.34 6.50 -1.92
N GLY A 28 5.40 6.45 -1.12
CA GLY A 28 5.31 6.24 0.32
C GLY A 28 4.74 7.48 1.03
N LEU A 29 3.96 7.25 2.08
CA LEU A 29 3.68 8.30 3.07
C LEU A 29 4.96 8.55 3.86
N ASN A 30 5.49 9.77 3.74
CA ASN A 30 6.67 10.22 4.46
C ASN A 30 6.27 10.88 5.79
N ASP A 31 7.25 11.09 6.67
CA ASP A 31 7.10 11.81 7.94
C ASP A 31 6.04 11.23 8.90
N LEU A 32 5.74 9.93 8.79
CA LEU A 32 4.94 9.23 9.78
C LEU A 32 5.71 9.10 11.10
N PRO A 33 5.05 9.16 12.27
CA PRO A 33 5.71 8.93 13.55
C PRO A 33 6.42 7.58 13.59
N ASN A 34 7.63 7.51 14.17
CA ASN A 34 8.47 6.30 14.18
C ASN A 34 7.72 5.02 14.62
N GLN A 35 6.79 5.17 15.56
CA GLN A 35 5.97 4.06 16.06
C GLN A 35 5.19 3.34 14.95
N PHE A 36 4.80 4.01 13.86
CA PHE A 36 4.08 3.38 12.75
C PHE A 36 4.88 2.27 12.08
N TYR A 37 6.20 2.42 12.00
CA TYR A 37 7.09 1.44 11.37
C TYR A 37 7.43 0.26 12.29
N ASP A 38 7.26 0.44 13.61
CA ASP A 38 7.56 -0.57 14.60
C ASP A 38 6.38 -1.50 14.94
N ILE A 39 5.17 -1.10 14.55
CA ILE A 39 3.94 -1.87 14.77
C ILE A 39 3.82 -2.99 13.74
N ASP A 40 3.65 -4.21 14.25
CA ASP A 40 3.31 -5.39 13.47
C ASP A 40 1.80 -5.41 13.15
N TRP A 41 1.36 -4.56 12.21
CA TRP A 41 -0.06 -4.35 11.90
C TRP A 41 -0.80 -5.65 11.55
N ASP A 42 -1.85 -6.00 12.30
CA ASP A 42 -2.75 -7.11 11.97
C ASP A 42 -3.83 -6.67 10.97
N VAL A 43 -4.28 -5.41 11.09
CA VAL A 43 -5.32 -4.81 10.26
C VAL A 43 -4.93 -3.38 9.90
N ILE A 44 -5.15 -3.00 8.64
CA ILE A 44 -5.02 -1.63 8.14
C ILE A 44 -6.32 -1.27 7.39
N LEU A 45 -6.92 -0.14 7.75
CA LEU A 45 -8.09 0.41 7.06
C LEU A 45 -7.69 1.70 6.33
N ILE A 46 -7.96 1.75 5.02
CA ILE A 46 -7.63 2.87 4.15
C ILE A 46 -8.92 3.58 3.75
N ASP A 47 -9.26 4.64 4.49
CA ASP A 47 -10.45 5.46 4.25
C ASP A 47 -10.12 6.89 3.77
N GLY A 48 -8.85 7.24 3.62
CA GLY A 48 -8.50 8.58 3.16
C GLY A 48 -7.11 8.70 2.55
N PRO A 49 -6.80 9.87 1.98
CA PRO A 49 -7.69 11.02 1.77
C PRO A 49 -8.68 10.81 0.59
N ARG A 50 -9.66 11.71 0.45
CA ARG A 50 -10.69 11.62 -0.61
C ARG A 50 -10.06 11.66 -2.00
N GLY A 51 -10.68 10.97 -2.96
CA GLY A 51 -10.20 10.84 -4.34
C GLY A 51 -11.21 11.22 -5.43
N HIS A 52 -12.29 11.94 -5.10
CA HIS A 52 -13.45 12.11 -5.99
C HIS A 52 -13.30 13.19 -7.09
N TRP A 53 -12.13 13.82 -7.24
CA TRP A 53 -11.89 14.86 -8.25
C TRP A 53 -10.47 14.76 -8.82
N PRO A 54 -10.18 15.31 -10.03
CA PRO A 54 -8.91 15.06 -10.74
C PRO A 54 -7.64 15.50 -10.00
N THR A 55 -7.72 16.53 -9.16
CA THR A 55 -6.60 17.05 -8.36
C THR A 55 -6.64 16.58 -6.91
N ALA A 56 -7.53 15.63 -6.59
CA ALA A 56 -7.62 15.07 -5.24
C ALA A 56 -6.34 14.32 -4.92
N PRO A 57 -5.88 14.33 -3.66
CA PRO A 57 -4.70 13.56 -3.28
C PRO A 57 -4.89 12.05 -3.52
N GLY A 58 -6.14 11.56 -3.41
CA GLY A 58 -6.47 10.15 -3.61
C GLY A 58 -5.82 9.23 -2.56
N ARG A 59 -6.01 7.92 -2.72
CA ARG A 59 -5.56 6.93 -1.71
C ARG A 59 -4.30 6.17 -2.12
N MET A 60 -3.71 6.52 -3.26
CA MET A 60 -2.61 5.78 -3.87
C MET A 60 -1.43 5.61 -2.89
N SER A 61 -0.98 6.69 -2.25
CA SER A 61 0.13 6.63 -1.30
C SER A 61 -0.20 5.83 -0.04
N ALA A 62 -1.43 5.93 0.45
CA ALA A 62 -1.87 5.15 1.61
C ALA A 62 -1.95 3.65 1.29
N ILE A 63 -2.45 3.29 0.10
CA ILE A 63 -2.49 1.92 -0.42
C ILE A 63 -1.08 1.34 -0.55
N PHE A 64 -0.17 2.08 -1.21
CA PHE A 64 1.22 1.66 -1.36
C PHE A 64 1.90 1.45 0.00
N THR A 65 1.76 2.43 0.90
CA THR A 65 2.34 2.38 2.26
C THR A 65 1.81 1.19 3.05
N ALA A 66 0.50 0.91 2.99
CA ALA A 66 -0.09 -0.24 3.65
C ALA A 66 0.46 -1.57 3.10
N GLY A 67 0.67 -1.66 1.78
CA GLY A 67 1.29 -2.80 1.13
C GLY A 67 2.71 -3.06 1.66
N VAL A 68 3.54 -2.00 1.73
CA VAL A 68 4.90 -2.10 2.25
C VAL A 68 4.91 -2.45 3.74
N LEU A 69 4.08 -1.81 4.57
CA LEU A 69 4.01 -2.13 6.01
C LEU A 69 3.59 -3.58 6.27
N ALA A 70 2.62 -4.09 5.49
CA ALA A 70 2.19 -5.48 5.59
C ALA A 70 3.30 -6.46 5.21
N ARG A 71 4.09 -6.15 4.19
CA ARG A 71 5.15 -7.03 3.67
C ARG A 71 6.45 -6.95 4.46
N SER A 72 6.80 -5.77 4.99
CA SER A 72 7.99 -5.50 5.80
C SER A 72 7.84 -5.86 7.28
N LYS A 73 6.80 -6.62 7.65
CA LYS A 73 6.52 -7.03 9.04
C LYS A 73 7.71 -7.77 9.66
N LYS A 74 7.94 -7.61 10.97
CA LYS A 74 9.07 -8.27 11.65
C LYS A 74 8.86 -9.79 11.64
N ALA A 75 9.95 -10.56 11.52
CA ALA A 75 9.88 -12.02 11.62
C ALA A 75 9.36 -12.52 12.99
N SER A 76 9.49 -11.69 14.04
CA SER A 76 8.95 -11.93 15.38
C SER A 76 7.46 -11.59 15.54
N ALA A 77 6.80 -11.08 14.49
CA ALA A 77 5.40 -10.69 14.56
C ALA A 77 4.52 -11.90 14.92
N LYS A 78 3.50 -11.67 15.76
CA LYS A 78 2.57 -12.72 16.21
C LYS A 78 1.74 -13.30 15.07
N SER A 79 1.42 -12.48 14.08
CA SER A 79 0.71 -12.86 12.86
C SER A 79 1.59 -12.60 11.65
N ALA A 80 1.72 -13.60 10.78
CA ALA A 80 2.38 -13.47 9.48
C ALA A 80 1.54 -12.70 8.45
N LYS A 81 0.26 -12.45 8.75
CA LYS A 81 -0.71 -11.84 7.85
C LYS A 81 -1.13 -10.46 8.32
N THR A 82 -1.42 -9.59 7.36
CA THR A 82 -2.04 -8.29 7.56
C THR A 82 -3.27 -8.18 6.67
N HIS A 83 -4.40 -7.85 7.27
CA HIS A 83 -5.65 -7.59 6.55
C HIS A 83 -5.69 -6.12 6.16
N VAL A 84 -5.83 -5.83 4.87
CA VAL A 84 -5.91 -4.46 4.35
C VAL A 84 -7.28 -4.25 3.75
N PHE A 85 -8.01 -3.27 4.28
CA PHE A 85 -9.34 -2.88 3.80
C PHE A 85 -9.26 -1.53 3.10
N VAL A 86 -9.78 -1.43 1.88
CA VAL A 86 -9.73 -0.21 1.07
C VAL A 86 -11.14 0.29 0.79
N HIS A 87 -11.45 1.50 1.27
CA HIS A 87 -12.73 2.17 1.01
C HIS A 87 -12.77 2.81 -0.40
N ASP A 88 -13.98 2.97 -0.93
CA ASP A 88 -14.27 3.44 -2.30
C ASP A 88 -13.61 2.55 -3.37
N TYR A 89 -13.58 1.23 -3.17
CA TYR A 89 -12.92 0.29 -4.08
C TYR A 89 -13.56 0.24 -5.49
N ASN A 90 -14.79 0.69 -5.63
CA ASN A 90 -15.50 0.82 -6.89
C ASN A 90 -14.95 1.95 -7.78
N LEU A 91 -14.20 2.90 -7.21
CA LEU A 91 -13.59 3.98 -7.98
C LEU A 91 -12.31 3.48 -8.66
N ASP A 92 -12.20 3.70 -9.97
CA ASP A 92 -11.10 3.17 -10.79
C ASP A 92 -9.69 3.51 -10.25
N PRO A 93 -9.38 4.74 -9.79
CA PRO A 93 -8.05 5.04 -9.26
C PRO A 93 -7.70 4.22 -8.03
N GLN A 94 -8.67 4.00 -7.13
CA GLN A 94 -8.51 3.20 -5.92
C GLN A 94 -8.37 1.73 -6.29
N ARG A 95 -9.26 1.21 -7.15
CA ARG A 95 -9.22 -0.19 -7.61
C ARG A 95 -7.89 -0.56 -8.25
N VAL A 96 -7.45 0.23 -9.23
CA VAL A 96 -6.21 -0.01 -9.98
C VAL A 96 -5.00 0.08 -9.05
N SER A 97 -4.94 1.08 -8.17
CA SER A 97 -3.83 1.21 -7.21
C SER A 97 -3.79 0.04 -6.22
N SER A 98 -4.95 -0.42 -5.76
CA SER A 98 -5.07 -1.57 -4.87
C SER A 98 -4.63 -2.86 -5.55
N GLU A 99 -5.11 -3.15 -6.76
CA GLU A 99 -4.71 -4.34 -7.52
C GLU A 99 -3.22 -4.34 -7.84
N GLU A 100 -2.63 -3.17 -8.12
CA GLU A 100 -1.20 -3.02 -8.39
C GLU A 100 -0.35 -3.24 -7.13
N PHE A 101 -0.63 -2.51 -6.04
CA PHE A 101 0.28 -2.49 -4.88
C PHE A 101 -0.02 -3.56 -3.82
N LEU A 102 -1.27 -4.01 -3.74
CA LEU A 102 -1.67 -5.10 -2.83
C LEU A 102 -1.68 -6.46 -3.53
N CYS A 103 -1.52 -6.48 -4.86
CA CYS A 103 -1.66 -7.62 -5.76
C CYS A 103 -3.11 -8.15 -5.78
N ARG A 104 -3.67 -8.29 -6.98
CA ARG A 104 -5.04 -8.80 -7.16
C ARG A 104 -5.23 -10.20 -6.59
N GLU A 105 -4.19 -11.02 -6.59
CA GLU A 105 -4.19 -12.38 -6.04
C GLU A 105 -4.41 -12.41 -4.52
N ASN A 106 -4.13 -11.29 -3.84
CA ASN A 106 -4.36 -11.17 -2.39
C ASN A 106 -5.77 -10.65 -2.06
N LEU A 107 -6.61 -10.34 -3.06
CA LEU A 107 -8.00 -9.94 -2.85
C LEU A 107 -8.82 -11.16 -2.38
N VAL A 108 -9.42 -11.04 -1.20
CA VAL A 108 -10.27 -12.09 -0.60
C VAL A 108 -11.72 -11.91 -1.02
N GLU A 109 -12.24 -10.69 -0.85
CA GLU A 109 -13.59 -10.31 -1.23
C GLU A 109 -13.70 -8.81 -1.49
N ASP A 110 -14.67 -8.42 -2.31
CA ASP A 110 -15.09 -7.04 -2.48
C ASP A 110 -16.62 -6.95 -2.59
N ASN A 111 -17.17 -5.83 -2.14
CA ASN A 111 -18.60 -5.53 -2.29
C ASN A 111 -18.84 -4.25 -3.11
N GLY A 112 -17.87 -3.87 -3.94
CA GLY A 112 -17.80 -2.57 -4.59
C GLY A 112 -17.35 -1.44 -3.66
N MET A 113 -17.94 -1.25 -2.48
CA MET A 113 -17.54 -0.14 -1.59
C MET A 113 -16.21 -0.42 -0.87
N LEU A 114 -16.02 -1.65 -0.40
CA LEU A 114 -14.88 -2.08 0.38
C LEU A 114 -14.20 -3.26 -0.32
N GLY A 115 -12.90 -3.15 -0.54
CA GLY A 115 -12.05 -4.27 -0.95
C GLY A 115 -11.26 -4.81 0.23
N HIS A 116 -11.25 -6.13 0.43
CA HIS A 116 -10.50 -6.81 1.48
C HIS A 116 -9.35 -7.62 0.89
N PHE A 117 -8.12 -7.24 1.25
CA PHE A 117 -6.89 -7.93 0.88
C PHE A 117 -6.24 -8.58 2.10
N VAL A 118 -5.55 -9.70 1.88
CA VAL A 118 -4.72 -10.35 2.90
C VAL A 118 -3.31 -10.48 2.37
N LEU A 119 -2.38 -9.74 2.97
CA LEU A 119 -0.98 -9.75 2.59
C LEU A 119 -0.17 -10.57 3.59
N GLU A 120 0.77 -11.33 3.07
CA GLU A 120 1.78 -12.05 3.85
C GLU A 120 3.09 -11.27 3.84
N ARG A 121 3.86 -11.44 4.93
CA ARG A 121 5.25 -10.97 5.01
C ARG A 121 6.04 -11.50 3.82
N MET A 122 6.90 -10.67 3.24
CA MET A 122 7.83 -11.04 2.18
C MET A 122 9.27 -10.85 2.66
N ASP A 123 10.17 -11.69 2.17
CA ASP A 123 11.61 -11.60 2.40
C ASP A 123 12.31 -10.84 1.27
#